data_AF-A0A485C668-F1
#
_entry.id   AF-A0A485C668-F1
#
_cell.length_a   1.000
_cell.length_b   1.000
_cell.length_c   1.000
_cell.angle_alpha   90.00
_cell.angle_beta   90.00
_cell.angle_gamma   90.00
#
_symmetry.space_group_name_H-M   'P 1'
#
loop_
_entity.id
_entity.type
_entity.pdbx_description
1 polymer ?
#
loop_
_entity_poly.entity_id
_entity_poly.type
_entity_poly.pdbx_seq_one_letter_code
_entity_poly.pdbx_strand_id
1 'polypeptide(L)' 'MSQSHFFAHLSRLKLINRWPLMRNVRTENVSEHSLQVAMVAHALAAIKKPDVWWQG' A
#
# COMPACT_ATOMS: atom_id res chain seq x y z
N MET A 1 24.58 -19.28 -4.32
CA MET A 1 23.43 -18.59 -3.68
C MET A 1 22.17 -19.17 -4.30
N SER A 2 21.18 -19.62 -3.53
CA SER A 2 19.90 -19.99 -4.12
C SER A 2 19.21 -18.73 -4.64
N GLN A 3 18.69 -18.77 -5.87
CA GLN A 3 17.89 -17.66 -6.39
C GLN A 3 16.52 -17.69 -5.70
N SER A 4 16.17 -16.59 -5.04
CA SER A 4 14.85 -16.42 -4.46
C SER A 4 13.88 -15.87 -5.50
N HIS A 5 12.68 -16.45 -5.58
CA HIS A 5 11.60 -15.96 -6.44
C HIS A 5 10.73 -14.88 -5.79
N PHE A 6 11.12 -14.38 -4.62
CA PHE A 6 10.36 -13.37 -3.86
C PHE A 6 10.00 -12.14 -4.70
N PHE A 7 10.99 -11.50 -5.33
CA PHE A 7 10.75 -10.32 -6.17
C PHE A 7 9.98 -10.64 -7.45
N ALA A 8 10.12 -11.87 -7.98
CA ALA A 8 9.32 -12.32 -9.12
C ALA A 8 7.83 -12.37 -8.73
N HIS A 9 7.49 -12.89 -7.55
CA HIS A 9 6.13 -12.86 -7.03
C HIS A 9 5.65 -11.44 -6.71
N LEU A 10 6.50 -10.61 -6.09
CA LEU A 10 6.15 -9.23 -5.76
C LEU A 10 5.82 -8.40 -7.02
N SER A 11 6.54 -8.64 -8.12
CA SER A 11 6.29 -7.97 -9.40
C SER A 11 4.88 -8.24 -9.97
N ARG A 12 4.20 -9.29 -9.50
CA ARG A 12 2.85 -9.67 -9.93
C ARG A 12 1.75 -8.89 -9.23
N LEU A 13 2.03 -8.09 -8.21
CA LEU A 13 1.00 -7.25 -7.56
C LEU A 13 0.31 -6.29 -8.54
N LYS A 14 1.03 -5.84 -9.59
CA LYS A 14 0.47 -5.02 -10.66
C LYS A 14 -0.58 -5.72 -11.52
N LEU A 15 -0.65 -7.05 -11.45
CA LEU A 15 -1.59 -7.88 -12.23
C LEU A 15 -2.89 -8.15 -11.46
N ILE A 16 -2.92 -7.90 -10.16
CA ILE A 16 -4.09 -8.15 -9.32
C ILE A 16 -4.94 -6.89 -9.30
N ASN A 17 -6.04 -6.89 -10.05
CA ASN A 17 -6.99 -5.77 -10.08
C ASN A 17 -7.92 -5.79 -8.87
N ARG A 18 -8.27 -4.60 -8.39
CA ARG A 18 -9.24 -4.37 -7.32
C ARG A 18 -10.62 -4.02 -7.91
N TRP A 19 -11.64 -4.11 -7.05
CA TRP A 19 -13.04 -3.79 -7.41
C TRP A 19 -13.58 -4.60 -8.60
N PRO A 20 -13.40 -5.93 -8.64
CA PRO A 20 -13.73 -6.74 -9.83
C PRO A 20 -15.24 -6.85 -10.12
N LEU A 21 -16.09 -6.57 -9.13
CA LEU A 21 -17.54 -6.67 -9.26
C LEU A 21 -18.21 -5.38 -9.75
N MET A 22 -17.45 -4.29 -9.89
CA MET A 22 -17.96 -2.96 -10.19
C MET A 22 -17.38 -2.45 -11.51
N ARG A 23 -18.16 -1.61 -12.22
CA ARG A 23 -17.64 -0.89 -13.38
C ARG A 23 -16.71 0.22 -12.89
N ASN A 24 -15.43 0.09 -13.19
CA ASN A 24 -14.43 1.11 -12.87
C ASN A 24 -14.23 2.07 -14.06
N VAL A 25 -14.18 3.38 -13.81
CA VAL A 25 -13.77 4.37 -14.82
C VAL A 25 -12.28 4.21 -15.14
N ARG A 26 -11.47 3.94 -14.11
CA ARG A 26 -10.08 3.52 -14.21
C ARG A 26 -9.88 2.32 -13.29
N THR A 27 -9.37 1.23 -13.84
CA THR A 27 -9.03 0.04 -13.05
C THR A 27 -7.84 0.34 -12.14
N GLU A 28 -7.97 0.00 -10.86
CA GLU A 28 -6.91 0.09 -9.84
C GLU A 28 -6.34 -1.31 -9.61
N ASN A 29 -5.00 -1.47 -9.58
CA ASN A 29 -4.35 -2.70 -9.15
C ASN A 29 -3.78 -2.62 -7.72
N VAL A 30 -3.47 -3.77 -7.13
CA VAL A 30 -2.96 -3.86 -5.76
C VAL A 30 -1.64 -3.12 -5.59
N SER A 31 -0.74 -3.13 -6.59
CA SER A 31 0.52 -2.38 -6.50
C SER A 31 0.31 -0.87 -6.40
N GLU A 32 -0.62 -0.31 -7.16
CA GLU A 32 -0.98 1.11 -7.09
C GLU A 32 -1.59 1.45 -5.72
N HIS A 33 -2.54 0.64 -5.28
CA HIS A 33 -3.21 0.81 -4.00
C HIS A 33 -2.24 0.75 -2.82
N SER A 34 -1.36 -0.25 -2.79
CA SER A 34 -0.36 -0.41 -1.72
C SER A 34 0.59 0.78 -1.64
N LEU A 35 0.99 1.36 -2.78
CA LEU A 35 1.81 2.57 -2.80
C LEU A 35 1.06 3.76 -2.20
N GLN A 36 -0.18 3.99 -2.62
CA GLN A 36 -1.01 5.07 -2.11
C GLN A 36 -1.23 4.94 -0.60
N VAL A 37 -1.57 3.74 -0.12
CA VAL A 37 -1.75 3.45 1.31
C VAL A 37 -0.46 3.72 2.09
N ALA A 38 0.70 3.30 1.58
CA ALA A 38 1.98 3.55 2.24
C ALA A 38 2.28 5.06 2.37
N MET A 39 2.05 5.83 1.30
CA MET A 39 2.22 7.29 1.31
C MET A 39 1.26 7.98 2.29
N VAL A 40 -0.03 7.60 2.27
CA VAL A 40 -1.03 8.16 3.18
C VAL A 40 -0.73 7.80 4.63
N ALA A 41 -0.40 6.53 4.91
CA ALA A 41 -0.03 6.09 6.25
C ALA A 41 1.21 6.82 6.78
N HIS A 42 2.22 7.02 5.92
CA HIS A 42 3.40 7.80 6.27
C HIS A 42 3.05 9.26 6.56
N ALA A 43 2.21 9.90 5.72
CA ALA A 43 1.77 11.28 5.94
C ALA A 43 0.97 11.42 7.24
N LEU A 44 0.07 10.47 7.54
CA LEU A 44 -0.67 10.43 8.80
C LEU A 44 0.27 10.26 10.01
N ALA A 45 1.29 9.41 9.89
CA ALA A 45 2.31 9.24 10.92
C ALA A 45 3.15 10.51 11.13
N ALA A 46 3.45 11.25 10.05
CA ALA A 46 4.15 12.52 10.11
C ALA A 46 3.30 13.64 10.74
N ILE A 47 1.99 13.63 10.49
CA ILE A 47 1.03 14.56 11.12
C ILE A 47 0.81 14.24 12.60
N LYS A 48 0.93 12.96 13.00
CA LYS A 48 0.77 12.55 14.39
C LYS A 48 1.72 13.36 15.27
N LYS A 49 1.16 14.23 16.12
CA LYS A 49 1.92 14.87 17.19
C LYS A 49 2.36 13.77 18.18
N PRO A 50 3.65 13.63 18.51
CA PRO A 50 4.07 12.77 19.59
C PRO A 50 3.32 13.19 20.85
N ASP A 51 2.83 12.19 21.55
CA ASP A 51 1.69 12.30 22.43
C ASP A 51 1.95 13.30 23.58
N VAL A 52 1.22 14.42 23.58
CA VAL A 52 1.05 15.37 24.71
C VAL A 52 0.24 14.76 25.87
N TRP A 53 0.19 13.43 25.95
CA TRP A 53 -0.68 12.67 26.84
C TRP A 53 0.07 11.95 27.97
N TRP A 54 1.37 12.22 28.15
CA TRP A 54 2.18 11.73 29.28
C TRP A 54 2.52 12.84 30.29
N GLN A 55 1.64 13.84 30.47
CA GLN A 55 1.73 14.82 31.56
C GLN A 55 0.57 14.64 32.56
N GLY A 56 0.32 13.40 32.96
CA GLY A 56 -0.53 13.04 34.09
C GLY A 56 0.30 12.30 35.12
#